data_AF-A0A931QJP0-F1
#
_entry.id   AF-A0A931QJP0-F1
#
_cell.length_a   1.000
_cell.length_b   1.000
_cell.length_c   1.000
_cell.angle_alpha   90.00
_cell.angle_beta   90.00
_cell.angle_gamma   90.00
#
_symmetry.space_group_name_H-M   'P 1'
#
loop_
_entity.id
_entity.type
_entity.pdbx_description
1 polymer ?
#
loop_
_entity_poly.entity_id
_entity_poly.type
_entity_poly.pdbx_seq_one_letter_code
_entity_poly.pdbx_strand_id
1 'polypeptide(L)' 'LGTLLSAMTVQVRAREVMFPLLILPLVIPVLIGAVQATAGVMRGDGWADYAHWIRLLVAFDVVFSVASFWGFSFLLED' A
#
# COMPACT_ATOMS: atom_id res chain seq x y z
N LEU A 1 5.72 5.50 37.72
CA LEU A 1 5.20 6.42 36.67
C LEU A 1 6.05 6.38 35.40
N GLY A 2 7.38 6.62 35.46
CA GLY A 2 8.25 6.53 34.28
C GLY A 2 8.30 5.16 33.60
N THR A 3 8.25 4.06 34.37
CA THR A 3 8.19 2.69 33.84
C THR A 3 6.85 2.36 33.18
N LEU A 4 5.73 2.78 33.77
CA LEU A 4 4.38 2.59 33.21
C LEU A 4 4.15 3.46 31.96
N LEU A 5 4.63 4.70 31.95
CA LEU A 5 4.62 5.58 30.77
C LEU A 5 5.49 5.01 29.63
N SER A 6 6.65 4.45 29.97
CA SER A 6 7.53 3.79 28.99
C SER A 6 6.89 2.52 28.41
N ALA A 7 6.25 1.69 29.25
CA ALA A 7 5.51 0.51 28.79
C ALA A 7 4.34 0.87 27.84
N MET A 8 3.57 1.92 28.15
CA MET A 8 2.52 2.41 27.24
C MET A 8 3.09 2.94 25.92
N THR A 9 4.23 3.65 25.96
CA THR A 9 4.89 4.18 24.75
C THR A 9 5.42 3.07 23.84
N VAL A 10 5.92 1.96 24.40
CA VAL A 10 6.38 0.80 23.62
C VAL A 10 5.22 0.12 22.90
N GLN A 11 4.04 0.03 23.53
CA GLN A 11 2.86 -0.58 22.94
C GLN A 11 2.25 0.29 21.82
N VAL A 12 2.36 1.61 21.93
CA VAL A 12 2.00 2.57 20.86
C VAL A 12 2.94 2.42 19.66
N ARG A 13 4.27 2.37 19.89
CA ARG A 13 5.24 2.16 18.80
C ARG A 13 5.08 0.82 18.09
N ALA A 14 4.73 -0.25 18.80
CA ALA A 14 4.52 -1.56 18.19
C ALA A 14 3.44 -1.51 17.08
N ARG A 15 2.35 -0.77 17.31
CA ARG A 15 1.28 -0.59 16.31
C ARG A 15 1.73 0.30 15.14
N GLU A 16 2.55 1.31 15.41
CA GLU A 16 3.15 2.18 14.39
C GLU A 16 4.22 1.49 13.54
N VAL A 17 4.89 0.45 14.05
CA VAL A 17 5.89 -0.32 13.29
C VAL A 17 5.23 -1.48 12.52
N MET A 18 4.13 -2.05 13.03
CA MET A 18 3.37 -3.09 12.32
C MET A 18 2.82 -2.61 10.97
N PHE A 19 2.41 -1.34 10.89
CA PHE A 19 1.81 -0.78 9.67
C PHE A 19 2.83 -0.66 8.51
N PRO A 20 4.02 -0.04 8.67
CA PRO A 20 5.11 -0.10 7.70
C PRO A 20 5.51 -1.51 7.28
N LEU A 21 5.52 -2.46 8.22
CA LEU A 21 5.94 -3.84 7.95
C LEU A 21 4.92 -4.60 7.09
N LEU A 22 3.63 -4.26 7.19
CA LEU A 22 2.55 -4.75 6.32
C LEU A 22 2.50 -4.02 4.98
N ILE A 23 2.80 -2.72 4.95
CA ILE A 23 2.83 -1.93 3.72
C ILE A 23 4.05 -2.26 2.85
N LEU A 24 5.19 -2.59 3.46
CA LEU A 24 6.41 -2.94 2.74
C LEU A 24 6.21 -4.04 1.67
N PRO A 25 5.65 -5.24 1.98
CA PRO A 25 5.41 -6.28 0.98
C PRO A 25 4.33 -5.88 -0.04
N LEU A 26 3.44 -4.95 0.32
CA LEU A 26 2.38 -4.44 -0.54
C LEU A 26 2.93 -3.46 -1.60
N VAL A 27 3.91 -2.63 -1.22
CA VAL A 27 4.52 -1.61 -2.08
C VAL A 27 5.41 -2.24 -3.16
N ILE A 28 6.07 -3.36 -2.88
CA ILE A 28 6.95 -4.04 -3.84
C ILE A 28 6.25 -4.40 -5.17
N PRO A 29 5.13 -5.14 -5.21
CA PRO A 29 4.46 -5.50 -6.46
C PRO A 29 3.94 -4.27 -7.21
N VAL A 30 3.48 -3.24 -6.50
CA VAL A 30 3.04 -1.97 -7.10
C VAL A 30 4.20 -1.25 -7.78
N LEU A 31 5.34 -1.13 -7.10
CA LEU A 31 6.55 -0.54 -7.68
C LEU A 31 7.01 -1.30 -8.92
N ILE A 32 7.03 -2.63 -8.88
CA ILE A 32 7.38 -3.46 -10.04
C ILE A 32 6.43 -3.21 -11.20
N GLY A 33 5.11 -3.17 -10.95
CA GLY A 33 4.11 -2.87 -11.98
C GLY A 33 4.28 -1.48 -12.57
N ALA A 34 4.52 -0.47 -11.74
CA ALA A 34 4.70 0.93 -12.17
C ALA A 34 5.95 1.10 -13.04
N VAL A 35 7.08 0.50 -12.63
CA VAL A 35 8.32 0.54 -13.40
C VAL A 35 8.16 -0.20 -14.73
N GLN A 36 7.53 -1.38 -14.75
CA GLN A 36 7.33 -2.14 -15.99
C GLN A 36 6.36 -1.46 -16.95
N ALA A 37 5.26 -0.88 -16.45
CA ALA A 37 4.34 -0.09 -17.26
C ALA A 37 5.06 1.12 -17.89
N THR A 38 5.82 1.87 -17.08
CA THR A 38 6.58 3.04 -17.57
C THR A 38 7.66 2.65 -18.56
N ALA A 39 8.37 1.55 -18.30
CA ALA A 39 9.41 1.05 -19.20
C ALA A 39 8.83 0.56 -20.53
N GLY A 40 7.67 -0.12 -20.54
CA GLY A 40 6.99 -0.52 -21.78
C GLY A 40 6.57 0.68 -22.62
N VAL A 41 6.04 1.74 -21.98
CA VAL A 41 5.71 3.00 -22.65
C VAL A 41 6.96 3.69 -23.22
N MET A 42 8.07 3.73 -22.46
CA MET A 42 9.33 4.35 -22.91
C MET A 42 10.02 3.57 -24.03
N ARG A 43 9.89 2.24 -24.07
CA ARG A 43 10.43 1.39 -25.15
C ARG A 43 9.58 1.46 -26.42
N GLY A 44 8.35 1.97 -26.33
CA GLY A 44 7.40 1.92 -27.43
C GLY A 44 6.87 0.50 -27.69
N ASP A 45 6.88 -0.35 -26.66
CA ASP A 45 6.37 -1.72 -26.74
C ASP A 45 4.85 -1.70 -27.06
N GLY A 46 4.32 -2.80 -27.60
CA GLY A 46 2.90 -2.88 -27.92
C GLY A 46 2.05 -2.79 -26.64
N TRP A 47 0.84 -2.22 -26.75
CA TRP A 47 -0.09 -2.12 -25.60
C TRP A 47 -0.26 -3.46 -24.87
N ALA A 48 -0.28 -4.57 -25.61
CA ALA A 48 -0.40 -5.91 -25.05
C ALA A 48 0.72 -6.29 -24.07
N ASP A 49 1.94 -5.77 -24.25
CA ASP A 49 3.12 -6.15 -23.49
C ASP A 49 3.13 -5.55 -22.09
N TYR A 50 2.52 -4.36 -21.91
CA TYR A 50 2.46 -3.67 -20.62
C TYR A 50 1.04 -3.50 -20.05
N ALA A 51 0.00 -3.84 -20.81
CA ALA A 51 -1.40 -3.79 -20.35
C ALA A 51 -1.64 -4.64 -19.10
N HIS A 52 -0.95 -5.79 -18.95
CA HIS A 52 -1.06 -6.62 -17.75
C HIS A 52 -0.60 -5.87 -16.50
N TRP A 53 0.53 -5.14 -16.58
CA TRP A 53 1.08 -4.35 -15.48
C TRP A 53 0.18 -3.17 -15.13
N ILE A 54 -0.37 -2.48 -16.15
CA ILE A 54 -1.36 -1.41 -15.93
C ILE A 54 -2.60 -1.97 -15.25
N ARG A 55 -3.11 -3.12 -15.69
CA ARG A 55 -4.29 -3.75 -15.09
C ARG A 55 -4.06 -4.17 -13.64
N LEU A 56 -2.85 -4.62 -13.31
CA LEU A 56 -2.45 -4.93 -11.93
C LEU A 56 -2.45 -3.67 -11.06
N LEU A 57 -1.90 -2.56 -11.54
CA LEU A 57 -1.92 -1.27 -10.84
C LEU A 57 -3.35 -0.77 -10.60
N VAL A 58 -4.19 -0.80 -11.63
CA VAL A 58 -5.60 -0.38 -11.52
C VAL A 58 -6.36 -1.28 -10.54
N ALA A 59 -6.15 -2.59 -10.58
CA ALA A 59 -6.79 -3.50 -9.63
C ALA A 59 -6.36 -3.19 -8.19
N PHE A 60 -5.08 -2.89 -7.98
CA PHE A 60 -4.54 -2.47 -6.70
C PHE A 60 -5.18 -1.16 -6.21
N ASP A 61 -5.24 -0.14 -7.07
CA ASP A 61 -5.85 1.16 -6.75
C ASP A 61 -7.32 1.01 -6.36
N VAL A 62 -8.08 0.16 -7.08
CA VAL A 62 -9.48 -0.11 -6.75
C VAL A 62 -9.62 -0.77 -5.38
N VAL A 63 -8.81 -1.80 -5.10
CA VAL A 63 -8.82 -2.48 -3.79
C VAL A 63 -8.51 -1.50 -2.67
N PHE A 64 -7.47 -0.67 -2.84
CA PHE A 64 -7.06 0.30 -1.83
C PHE A 64 -8.09 1.41 -1.65
N SER A 65 -8.72 1.87 -2.73
CA SER A 65 -9.78 2.88 -2.69
C SER A 65 -11.02 2.36 -1.98
N VAL A 66 -11.45 1.12 -2.25
CA VAL A 66 -12.57 0.47 -1.55
C VAL A 66 -12.23 0.24 -0.08
N ALA A 67 -11.02 -0.25 0.22
CA ALA A 67 -10.56 -0.45 1.59
C ALA A 67 -10.45 0.86 2.36
N SER A 68 -10.01 1.95 1.70
CA SER A 68 -9.97 3.28 2.29
C SER A 68 -11.37 3.83 2.56
N PHE A 69 -12.33 3.61 1.65
CA PHE A 69 -13.72 4.01 1.86
C PHE A 69 -14.35 3.28 3.06
N TRP A 70 -14.12 1.98 3.18
CA TRP A 70 -14.59 1.18 4.33
C TRP A 70 -13.83 1.49 5.62
N GLY A 71 -12.52 1.73 5.54
CA GLY A 71 -11.71 2.15 6.67
C GLY A 71 -12.14 3.51 7.19
N PHE A 72 -12.51 4.43 6.30
CA PHE A 72 -13.01 5.75 6.67
C PHE A 72 -14.38 5.66 7.35
N SER A 73 -15.30 4.79 6.91
CA SER A 73 -16.54 4.55 7.65
C SER A 73 -16.27 3.96 9.03
N PHE A 74 -15.36 2.98 9.14
CA PHE A 74 -14.99 2.40 10.44
C PHE A 74 -14.31 3.40 11.39
N LEU A 75 -13.55 4.36 10.85
CA LEU A 75 -12.88 5.41 11.63
C LEU A 75 -13.81 6.59 11.97
N LEU A 76 -14.89 6.80 11.23
CA LEU A 76 -15.89 7.85 11.48
C LEU A 76 -16.99 7.41 12.46
N GLU A 77 -17.14 6.10 12.66
CA GLU A 77 -18.19 5.54 13.52
C GLU A 77 -17.76 5.45 15.01
N ASP A 78 -16.62 6.05 15.37
CA ASP A 78 -16.14 6.35 16.74
C ASP A 78 -15.73 7.84 16.84
#